data_AF-W2N9I8-F1
#
_entry.id   AF-W2N9I8-F1
#
_cell.length_a   1.000
_cell.length_b   1.000
_cell.length_c   1.000
_cell.angle_alpha   90.00
_cell.angle_beta   90.00
_cell.angle_gamma   90.00
#
_symmetry.space_group_name_H-M   'P 1'
#
loop_
_entity.id
_entity.type
_entity.pdbx_description
1 polymer ?
#
loop_
_entity_poly.entity_id
_entity_poly.type
_entity_poly.pdbx_seq_one_letter_code
_entity_poly.pdbx_strand_id
1 'polypeptide(L)'
;LAARAKQEFAMIKVPAQGTISAIIARKDVYLNAKEEDLQARRSRHVAFPELDTALANWVLHCQARCITIDGNLASEAQRCVAHG
;
A
#
# COMPACT_ATOMS: atom_id res chain seq x y z
N LEU A 1 -19.75 -20.44 4.80
CA LEU A 1 -18.61 -19.89 4.02
C LEU A 1 -17.35 -19.68 4.86
N ALA A 2 -17.45 -18.99 6.01
CA ALA A 2 -16.28 -18.62 6.83
C ALA A 2 -15.43 -19.80 7.32
N ALA A 3 -16.06 -20.90 7.77
CA ALA A 3 -15.34 -22.10 8.19
C ALA A 3 -14.57 -22.77 7.04
N ARG A 4 -15.19 -22.87 5.84
CA ARG A 4 -14.52 -23.36 4.63
C ARG A 4 -13.35 -22.45 4.24
N ALA A 5 -13.55 -21.13 4.24
CA ALA A 5 -12.49 -20.17 3.93
C ALA A 5 -11.29 -20.29 4.90
N LYS A 6 -11.55 -20.50 6.19
CA LYS A 6 -10.48 -20.73 7.17
C LYS A 6 -9.64 -21.95 6.79
N GLN A 7 -10.29 -23.06 6.47
CA GLN A 7 -9.63 -24.32 6.14
C GLN A 7 -8.87 -24.23 4.81
N GLU A 8 -9.52 -23.70 3.77
CA GLU A 8 -8.96 -23.61 2.42
C GLU A 8 -7.74 -22.70 2.36
N PHE A 9 -7.79 -21.54 3.04
CA PHE A 9 -6.73 -20.54 3.01
C PHE A 9 -5.81 -20.60 4.24
N ALA A 10 -5.83 -21.72 4.99
CA ALA A 10 -5.02 -21.94 6.18
C ALA A 10 -4.99 -20.75 7.16
N MET A 11 -6.14 -20.09 7.34
CA MET A 11 -6.21 -18.87 8.15
C MET A 11 -6.12 -19.20 9.64
N ILE A 12 -5.31 -18.43 10.39
CA ILE A 12 -5.18 -18.57 11.85
C ILE A 12 -6.55 -18.43 12.54
N LYS A 13 -7.38 -17.51 12.05
CA LYS A 13 -8.70 -17.18 12.60
C LYS A 13 -9.78 -17.29 11.53
N VAL A 14 -11.01 -17.61 11.95
CA VAL A 14 -12.19 -17.56 11.08
C VAL A 14 -12.39 -16.11 10.62
N PRO A 15 -12.46 -15.83 9.31
CA PRO A 15 -12.73 -14.49 8.81
C PRO A 15 -14.12 -14.02 9.25
N ALA A 16 -14.25 -12.73 9.58
CA ALA A 16 -15.55 -12.16 9.93
C ALA A 16 -16.47 -12.16 8.70
N GLN A 17 -17.78 -12.30 8.91
CA GLN A 17 -18.75 -12.29 7.81
C GLN A 17 -18.69 -10.97 7.01
N GLY A 18 -18.49 -9.83 7.68
CA GLY A 18 -18.29 -8.54 7.01
C GLY A 18 -17.06 -8.52 6.10
N THR A 19 -15.96 -9.18 6.49
CA THR A 19 -14.76 -9.31 5.65
C THR A 19 -15.06 -10.10 4.38
N ILE A 20 -15.76 -11.24 4.51
CA ILE A 20 -16.16 -12.07 3.38
C ILE A 20 -17.06 -11.28 2.43
N SER A 21 -18.07 -10.58 2.97
CA SER A 21 -18.99 -9.76 2.20
C SER A 21 -18.25 -8.66 1.43
N ALA A 22 -17.32 -7.97 2.08
CA ALA A 22 -16.52 -6.91 1.46
C ALA A 22 -15.64 -7.42 0.32
N ILE A 23 -15.04 -8.61 0.46
CA ILE A 23 -14.24 -9.22 -0.61
C ILE A 23 -15.13 -9.58 -1.80
N ILE A 24 -16.27 -10.23 -1.57
CA ILE A 24 -17.21 -10.62 -2.63
C ILE A 24 -17.77 -9.39 -3.35
N ALA A 25 -18.11 -8.33 -2.61
CA ALA A 25 -18.61 -7.08 -3.18
C ALA A 25 -17.58 -6.39 -4.09
N ARG A 26 -16.28 -6.63 -3.88
CA ARG A 26 -15.19 -6.08 -4.69
C ARG A 26 -14.51 -7.15 -5.56
N LYS A 27 -15.19 -8.27 -5.84
CA LYS A 27 -14.62 -9.41 -6.59
C LYS A 27 -13.96 -8.98 -7.90
N ASP A 28 -14.55 -8.03 -8.63
CA ASP A 28 -14.08 -7.61 -9.95
C ASP A 28 -12.74 -6.86 -9.85
N VAL A 29 -12.46 -6.22 -8.72
CA VAL A 29 -11.14 -5.62 -8.45
C VAL A 29 -10.08 -6.70 -8.34
N TYR A 30 -10.37 -7.78 -7.62
CA TYR A 30 -9.42 -8.87 -7.42
C TYR A 30 -9.24 -9.75 -8.66
N LEU A 31 -10.29 -9.95 -9.46
CA LEU A 31 -10.24 -10.75 -10.68
C LEU A 31 -9.50 -10.05 -11.83
N ASN A 32 -9.49 -8.71 -11.84
CA ASN A 32 -8.83 -7.90 -12.88
C ASN A 32 -7.51 -7.25 -12.41
N ALA A 33 -7.08 -7.49 -11.17
CA ALA A 33 -5.83 -6.96 -10.64
C ALA A 33 -4.63 -7.61 -11.34
N LYS A 34 -3.55 -6.83 -11.52
CA LYS A 34 -2.27 -7.39 -11.92
C LYS A 34 -1.65 -8.13 -10.74
N GLU A 35 -0.80 -9.12 -11.01
CA GLU A 35 -0.11 -9.88 -9.97
C GLU A 35 0.67 -8.95 -9.00
N GLU A 36 1.32 -7.93 -9.54
CA GLU A 36 2.04 -6.91 -8.77
C GLU A 36 1.14 -6.19 -7.73
N ASP A 37 -0.11 -5.91 -8.10
CA ASP A 37 -1.08 -5.25 -7.23
C ASP A 37 -1.59 -6.20 -6.14
N LEU A 38 -1.65 -7.51 -6.42
CA LEU A 38 -2.10 -8.53 -5.47
C LEU A 38 -1.07 -8.79 -4.36
N GLN A 39 0.22 -8.55 -4.63
CA GLN A 39 1.29 -8.65 -3.64
C GLN A 39 1.26 -7.49 -2.62
N ALA A 40 0.55 -6.40 -2.93
CA ALA A 40 0.43 -5.25 -2.03
C ALA A 40 -0.51 -5.56 -0.85
N ARG A 41 0.02 -5.48 0.38
CA ARG A 41 -0.79 -5.60 1.62
C ARG A 41 -1.89 -4.54 1.74
N ARG A 42 -1.70 -3.37 1.12
CA ARG A 42 -2.68 -2.28 1.06
C ARG A 42 -2.50 -1.53 -0.26
N SER A 43 -3.58 -1.44 -1.03
CA SER A 43 -3.72 -0.46 -2.10
C SER A 43 -3.98 0.91 -1.46
N ARG A 44 -2.94 1.68 -1.16
CA ARG A 44 -3.11 3.08 -0.76
C ARG A 44 -3.31 3.91 -2.02
N HIS A 45 -4.34 4.75 -2.01
CA HIS A 45 -4.47 5.80 -3.00
C HIS A 45 -3.38 6.84 -2.74
N VAL A 46 -2.54 7.09 -3.75
CA VAL A 46 -1.54 8.16 -3.71
C VAL A 46 -2.27 9.48 -3.93
N ALA A 47 -2.31 10.33 -2.89
CA ALA A 47 -3.06 11.58 -2.93
C ALA A 47 -2.39 12.64 -3.83
N PHE A 48 -1.05 12.63 -3.92
CA PHE A 48 -0.27 13.62 -4.65
C PHE A 48 0.84 12.92 -5.46
N PRO A 49 0.53 12.36 -6.63
CA PRO A 49 1.47 11.54 -7.39
C PRO A 49 2.71 12.33 -7.86
N GLU A 50 2.54 13.61 -8.19
CA GLU A 50 3.66 14.48 -8.57
C GLU A 50 4.60 14.77 -7.40
N LEU A 51 4.03 14.99 -6.20
CA LEU A 51 4.79 15.17 -4.97
C LEU A 51 5.57 13.92 -4.61
N ASP A 52 4.94 12.75 -4.65
CA ASP A 52 5.61 11.47 -4.37
C ASP A 52 6.74 11.21 -5.38
N THR A 53 6.54 11.57 -6.64
CA THR A 53 7.58 11.46 -7.68
C THR A 53 8.75 12.40 -7.40
N ALA A 54 8.48 13.66 -7.05
CA ALA A 54 9.50 14.63 -6.70
C ALA A 54 10.28 14.20 -5.44
N LEU A 55 9.58 13.68 -4.43
CA LEU A 55 10.21 13.16 -3.21
C LEU A 55 11.07 11.93 -3.52
N ALA A 56 10.59 10.99 -4.34
CA ALA A 56 11.36 9.83 -4.74
C ALA A 56 12.65 10.23 -5.47
N ASN A 57 12.58 11.20 -6.39
CA ASN A 57 13.75 11.74 -7.09
C ASN A 57 14.73 12.42 -6.13
N TRP A 58 14.23 13.17 -5.15
CA TRP A 58 15.06 13.78 -4.12
C TRP A 58 15.78 12.73 -3.25
N VAL A 59 15.07 11.66 -2.85
CA VAL A 59 15.66 10.56 -2.08
C VAL A 59 16.76 9.86 -2.88
N LEU A 60 16.51 9.56 -4.17
CA LEU A 60 17.51 8.95 -5.05
C LEU A 60 18.77 9.83 -5.20
N HIS A 61 18.57 11.14 -5.32
CA HIS A 61 19.68 12.11 -5.39
C HIS A 61 20.51 12.17 -4.11
N CYS A 62 19.87 12.09 -2.94
CA CYS A 62 20.55 12.00 -1.65
C CYS A 62 21.33 10.68 -1.51
N GLN A 63 20.75 9.56 -1.92
CA GLN A 63 21.43 8.26 -1.92
C GLN A 63 22.66 8.27 -2.83
N ALA A 64 22.57 8.85 -4.02
CA ALA A 64 23.70 9.00 -4.94
C ALA A 64 24.85 9.85 -4.36
N ARG A 65 24.55 10.70 -3.36
CA ARG A 65 25.52 11.54 -2.64
C ARG A 65 25.93 10.97 -1.28
N CYS A 66 25.55 9.72 -0.98
CA CYS A 66 25.79 9.06 0.31
C CYS A 66 25.21 9.84 1.51
N ILE A 67 24.13 10.60 1.30
CA ILE A 67 23.39 11.28 2.36
C ILE A 67 22.37 10.29 2.94
N THR A 68 22.52 9.95 4.21
CA THR A 68 21.58 9.07 4.91
C THR A 68 20.26 9.81 5.15
N ILE A 69 19.19 9.32 4.52
CA ILE A 69 17.83 9.78 4.80
C ILE A 69 17.19 8.79 5.77
N ASP A 70 16.87 9.27 6.97
CA ASP A 70 16.01 8.55 7.89
C ASP A 70 14.53 8.76 7.52
N GLY A 71 13.66 7.82 7.91
CA GLY A 71 12.21 7.90 7.62
C GLY A 71 11.53 9.15 8.16
N ASN A 72 12.05 9.74 9.25
CA ASN A 72 11.55 11.01 9.78
C ASN A 72 11.85 12.18 8.83
N LEU A 73 13.07 12.23 8.28
CA LEU A 73 13.48 13.30 7.36
C LEU A 73 12.67 13.29 6.06
N ALA A 74 12.38 12.10 5.52
CA ALA A 74 11.51 11.97 4.35
C ALA A 74 10.07 12.43 4.63
N SER A 75 9.57 12.15 5.84
CA SER A 75 8.23 12.57 6.26
C SER A 75 8.12 14.08 6.48
N GLU A 76 9.17 14.70 7.02
CA GLU A 76 9.26 16.16 7.17
C GLU A 76 9.36 16.87 5.82
N ALA A 77 10.16 16.34 4.88
CA ALA A 77 10.26 16.88 3.52
C ALA A 77 8.90 16.87 2.81
N GLN A 78 8.15 15.77 2.89
CA GLN A 78 6.80 15.66 2.33
C GLN A 78 5.86 16.76 2.89
N ARG A 79 5.95 17.03 4.20
CA ARG A 79 5.13 18.06 4.86
C ARG A 79 5.48 19.48 4.43
N CYS A 80 6.77 19.77 4.32
CA CYS A 80 7.24 21.08 3.86
C CYS A 80 6.77 21.39 2.43
N VAL A 81 6.80 20.39 1.54
CA VAL A 81 6.41 20.59 0.14
C VAL A 81 4.89 20.58 -0.05
N ALA A 82 4.13 19.85 0.79
CA ALA A 82 2.67 19.83 0.73
C ALA A 82 1.97 21.09 1.27
N HIS A 83 2.68 21.92 2.05
CA HIS A 83 2.18 23.15 2.66
C HIS A 83 2.83 24.44 2.13
N GLY A 84 3.67 24.34 1.08
CA GLY A 84 4.34 25.46 0.42
C GLY A 84 3.63 25.94 -0.83
#